data_AF-A0A830B6K3-F1
#
_entry.id   AF-A0A830B6K3-F1
#
_cell.length_a   1.000
_cell.length_b   1.000
_cell.length_c   1.000
_cell.angle_alpha   90.00
_cell.angle_beta   90.00
_cell.angle_gamma   90.00
#
_symmetry.space_group_name_H-M   'P 1'
#
loop_
_entity.id
_entity.type
_entity.pdbx_description
1 polymer ?
#
loop_
_entity_poly.entity_id
_entity_poly.type
_entity_poly.pdbx_seq_one_letter_code
_entity_poly.pdbx_strand_id
1 'polypeptide(L)'
;MHTMNVVLQIWTGLTVPITLAARYRAGIQKRHKEKSFFDEQTGTWKRLYGYDRVNDDNDIPIIEAKASDEPGTDPFDESLKEKKSKVDKKEKNRLHNLKQAQKAGALQRFSFLPLDVM
;
A
#
# COMPACT_ATOMS: atom_id res chain seq x y z
N MET A 1 -35.34 32.72 20.77
CA MET A 1 -34.20 32.08 21.46
C MET A 1 -34.12 30.65 20.94
N HIS A 2 -33.78 30.39 19.67
CA HIS A 2 -32.46 30.54 19.03
C HIS A 2 -31.30 30.19 19.98
N THR A 3 -30.43 29.27 19.52
CA THR A 3 -29.17 28.78 20.12
C THR A 3 -29.20 27.50 20.97
N MET A 4 -29.63 26.34 20.44
CA MET A 4 -29.05 25.03 20.83
C MET A 4 -29.15 24.02 19.68
N ASN A 5 -28.70 24.38 18.47
CA ASN A 5 -28.53 23.38 17.40
C ASN A 5 -27.54 23.83 16.30
N VAL A 6 -26.45 24.51 16.69
CA VAL A 6 -25.43 25.01 15.75
C VAL A 6 -24.03 24.42 16.03
N VAL A 7 -23.82 23.69 17.12
CA VAL A 7 -22.49 23.15 17.48
C VAL A 7 -22.24 21.74 16.89
N LEU A 8 -23.25 21.09 16.30
CA LEU A 8 -23.12 19.73 15.75
C LEU A 8 -22.98 19.65 14.22
N GLN A 9 -22.72 20.77 13.54
CA GLN A 9 -22.60 20.81 12.06
C GLN A 9 -21.23 21.24 11.51
N ILE A 10 -20.16 21.30 12.31
CA ILE A 10 -18.83 21.73 11.82
C ILE A 10 -17.79 20.58 11.72
N TRP A 11 -18.12 19.34 12.09
CA TRP A 11 -17.14 18.23 12.04
C TRP A 11 -17.49 17.10 11.07
N THR A 12 -17.98 17.42 9.87
CA THR A 12 -18.13 16.44 8.77
C THR A 12 -17.62 17.00 7.44
N GLY A 13 -16.49 17.71 7.47
CA GLY A 13 -15.84 18.26 6.28
C GLY A 13 -14.81 17.34 5.60
N LEU A 14 -14.66 16.08 6.02
CA LEU A 14 -13.73 15.16 5.38
C LEU A 14 -14.44 14.40 4.26
N THR A 15 -14.29 14.87 3.01
CA THR A 15 -14.44 14.00 1.84
C THR A 15 -13.55 12.77 2.07
N VAL A 16 -14.18 11.70 2.51
CA VAL A 16 -13.59 10.37 2.66
C VAL A 16 -13.23 9.93 1.24
N PRO A 17 -11.94 9.78 0.88
CA PRO A 17 -11.59 9.30 -0.45
C PRO A 17 -12.30 7.95 -0.68
N ILE A 18 -12.76 7.68 -1.90
CA ILE A 18 -13.54 6.49 -2.28
C ILE A 18 -12.93 5.18 -1.73
N THR A 19 -11.61 5.14 -1.57
CA THR A 19 -10.86 4.04 -0.97
C THR A 19 -11.20 3.79 0.49
N LEU A 20 -11.42 4.84 1.28
CA LEU A 20 -11.75 4.76 2.70
C LEU A 20 -13.22 4.32 2.91
N ALA A 21 -14.14 4.74 2.03
CA ALA A 21 -15.53 4.26 2.04
C ALA A 21 -15.62 2.75 1.70
N ALA A 22 -14.87 2.29 0.70
CA ALA A 22 -14.77 0.86 0.37
C ALA A 22 -14.13 0.06 1.52
N ARG A 23 -13.09 0.63 2.17
CA ARG A 23 -12.41 0.02 3.31
C ARG A 23 -13.33 -0.19 4.52
N TYR A 24 -14.14 0.82 4.86
CA TYR A 24 -15.11 0.73 5.95
C TYR A 24 -16.25 -0.26 5.65
N ARG A 25 -16.76 -0.29 4.41
CA ARG A 25 -17.77 -1.28 3.98
C ARG A 25 -17.24 -2.72 4.06
N ALA A 26 -15.96 -2.91 3.77
CA ALA A 26 -15.29 -4.20 3.88
C ALA A 26 -14.81 -4.56 5.30
N GLY A 27 -15.02 -3.69 6.30
CA GLY A 27 -14.60 -3.93 7.69
C GLY A 27 -13.08 -3.85 7.93
N ILE A 28 -12.30 -3.33 6.98
CA ILE A 28 -10.83 -3.35 7.06
C ILE A 28 -10.35 -2.18 7.94
N GLN A 29 -9.73 -2.50 9.07
CA GLN A 29 -9.11 -1.51 9.96
C GLN A 29 -7.65 -1.24 9.58
N LYS A 30 -7.19 0.00 9.78
CA LYS A 30 -5.77 0.35 9.61
C LYS A 30 -5.00 -0.25 10.78
N ARG A 31 -4.05 -1.14 10.48
CA ARG A 31 -3.14 -1.72 11.48
C ARG A 31 -1.73 -1.15 11.38
N HIS A 32 -1.03 -1.11 12.51
CA HIS A 32 0.41 -0.91 12.51
C HIS A 32 1.11 -2.13 11.91
N LYS A 33 2.22 -1.91 11.21
CA LYS A 33 3.06 -2.98 10.68
C LYS A 33 4.47 -2.78 11.22
N GLU A 34 5.00 -3.80 11.87
CA GLU A 34 6.37 -3.81 12.37
C GLU A 34 7.38 -3.77 11.22
N LYS A 35 8.62 -3.35 11.51
CA LYS A 35 9.68 -3.19 10.50
C LYS A 35 10.68 -4.34 10.49
N SER A 36 10.68 -5.17 11.53
CA SER A 36 11.56 -6.32 11.69
C SER A 36 10.73 -7.57 11.96
N PHE A 37 11.26 -8.72 11.59
CA PHE A 37 10.67 -10.03 11.84
C PHE A 37 11.79 -10.98 12.23
N PHE A 38 11.50 -11.87 13.18
CA PHE A 38 12.47 -12.83 13.68
C PHE A 38 12.55 -14.01 12.71
N ASP A 39 13.73 -14.24 12.16
CA ASP A 39 14.00 -15.37 11.27
C ASP A 39 14.44 -16.58 12.11
N GLU A 40 13.60 -17.62 12.17
CA GLU A 40 13.85 -18.82 12.97
C GLU A 40 15.06 -19.62 12.49
N GLN A 41 15.40 -19.56 11.20
CA GLN A 41 16.51 -20.33 10.65
C GLN A 41 17.86 -19.74 11.07
N THR A 42 17.97 -18.41 11.07
CA THR A 42 19.21 -17.72 11.43
C THR A 42 19.25 -17.28 12.89
N GLY A 43 18.10 -17.28 13.59
CA GLY A 43 17.97 -16.78 14.95
C GLY A 43 18.17 -15.27 15.06
N THR A 44 18.00 -14.53 13.96
CA THR A 44 18.28 -13.09 13.90
C THR A 44 17.04 -12.27 13.58
N TRP A 45 17.02 -11.02 14.08
CA TRP A 45 15.99 -10.04 13.72
C TRP A 45 16.37 -9.38 12.40
N LYS A 46 15.68 -9.78 11.33
CA LYS A 46 15.87 -9.22 10.00
C LYS A 46 14.78 -8.20 9.67
N ARG A 47 15.05 -7.32 8.70
CA ARG A 47 14.08 -6.31 8.26
C ARG A 47 13.04 -6.93 7.34
N LEU A 48 11.82 -6.38 7.29
CA LEU A 48 10.80 -6.83 6.32
C LEU A 48 11.02 -6.28 4.90
N TYR A 49 11.85 -5.25 4.76
CA TYR A 49 12.18 -4.59 3.50
C TYR A 49 13.54 -3.91 3.60
N GLY A 50 14.18 -3.65 2.46
CA GLY A 50 15.52 -3.06 2.38
C GLY A 50 16.61 -4.12 2.23
N TYR A 51 17.81 -3.78 2.72
CA TYR A 51 18.97 -4.67 2.76
C TYR A 51 18.80 -5.75 3.85
N ASP A 52 19.29 -6.96 3.57
CA ASP A 52 19.21 -8.13 4.47
C ASP A 52 17.80 -8.35 5.02
N ARG A 53 16.83 -8.42 4.09
CA ARG A 53 15.43 -8.61 4.43
C ARG A 53 15.11 -10.08 4.66
N VAL A 54 14.06 -10.34 5.45
CA VAL A 54 13.46 -11.66 5.54
C VAL A 54 12.94 -12.09 4.17
N ASN A 55 13.18 -13.35 3.80
CA ASN A 55 12.75 -13.99 2.55
C ASN A 55 13.18 -13.19 1.30
N ASP A 56 14.48 -12.96 1.10
CA ASP A 56 14.95 -12.44 -0.18
C ASP A 56 14.98 -13.56 -1.23
N ASP A 57 14.34 -13.33 -2.37
CA ASP A 57 14.29 -14.25 -3.50
C ASP A 57 15.70 -14.50 -4.07
N ASN A 58 16.64 -13.55 -3.88
CA ASN A 58 18.02 -13.64 -4.36
C ASN A 58 18.92 -14.52 -3.47
N ASP A 59 18.55 -14.74 -2.21
CA ASP A 59 19.37 -15.51 -1.25
C ASP A 59 19.10 -17.01 -1.37
N ILE A 60 18.14 -17.42 -2.20
CA ILE A 60 17.77 -18.82 -2.45
C ILE A 60 18.66 -19.36 -3.58
N PRO A 61 19.66 -20.21 -3.28
CA PRO A 61 20.59 -20.69 -4.30
C PRO A 61 19.99 -21.75 -5.22
N ILE A 62 19.01 -22.52 -4.73
CA ILE A 62 18.40 -23.64 -5.46
C ILE A 62 16.89 -23.57 -5.24
N ILE A 63 16.15 -23.46 -6.34
CA ILE A 63 14.68 -23.54 -6.33
C ILE A 63 14.29 -24.91 -6.85
N GLU A 64 13.48 -25.64 -6.10
CA GLU A 64 12.90 -26.89 -6.55
C GLU A 64 11.93 -26.61 -7.70
N ALA A 65 12.24 -27.12 -8.90
CA ALA A 65 11.36 -27.01 -10.05
C ALA A 65 10.05 -27.77 -9.78
N LYS A 66 8.91 -27.15 -10.05
CA LYS A 66 7.62 -27.83 -9.98
C LYS A 66 7.47 -28.76 -11.18
N ALA A 67 6.82 -29.90 -10.99
CA ALA A 67 6.56 -30.89 -12.04
C ALA A 67 5.70 -30.36 -13.22
N SER A 68 5.14 -29.15 -13.10
CA SER A 68 4.29 -28.49 -14.10
C SER A 68 5.00 -27.44 -14.94
N ASP A 69 6.24 -27.07 -14.63
CA ASP A 69 6.94 -26.01 -15.37
C ASP A 69 7.44 -26.55 -16.71
N GLU A 70 7.18 -25.81 -17.80
CA GLU A 70 7.62 -26.19 -19.13
C GLU A 70 9.16 -26.24 -19.14
N PRO A 71 9.78 -27.36 -19.59
CA PRO A 71 11.22 -27.49 -19.62
C PRO A 71 11.82 -26.50 -20.63
N GLY A 72 12.25 -25.34 -20.13
CA GLY A 72 12.81 -24.26 -20.95
C GLY A 72 12.77 -22.88 -20.33
N THR A 73 11.96 -22.64 -19.29
CA THR A 73 11.90 -21.34 -18.61
C THR A 73 12.64 -21.39 -17.26
N ASP A 74 13.50 -20.40 -17.03
CA ASP A 74 14.22 -20.26 -15.76
C ASP A 74 13.27 -19.77 -14.64
N PRO A 75 13.15 -20.50 -13.51
CA PRO A 75 12.30 -20.11 -12.38
C PRO A 75 12.68 -18.74 -11.76
N PHE A 76 13.95 -18.32 -11.85
CA PHE A 76 14.38 -17.01 -11.37
C PHE A 76 13.83 -15.88 -12.25
N ASP A 77 13.85 -16.08 -13.58
CA ASP A 77 13.29 -15.10 -14.53
C ASP A 77 11.79 -14.93 -14.37
N GLU A 78 11.05 -16.01 -14.10
CA GLU A 78 9.62 -15.94 -13.82
C GLU A 78 9.31 -15.16 -12.55
N SER A 79 10.07 -15.42 -11.48
CA SER A 79 9.92 -14.71 -10.20
C SER A 79 10.18 -13.21 -10.36
N LEU A 80 11.19 -12.84 -11.13
CA LEU A 80 11.49 -11.44 -11.47
C LEU A 80 10.37 -10.80 -12.31
N LYS A 81 9.85 -11.50 -13.32
CA LYS A 81 8.72 -11.04 -14.14
C LYS A 81 7.46 -10.85 -13.29
N GLU A 82 7.15 -11.80 -12.40
CA GLU A 82 6.00 -11.72 -11.51
C GLU A 82 6.12 -10.52 -10.56
N LYS A 83 7.30 -10.31 -9.97
CA LYS A 83 7.61 -9.14 -9.11
C LYS A 83 7.43 -7.82 -9.86
N LYS A 84 7.96 -7.70 -11.08
CA LYS A 84 7.76 -6.53 -11.95
C LYS A 84 6.29 -6.30 -12.24
N SER A 85 5.53 -7.33 -12.63
CA SER A 85 4.09 -7.21 -12.90
C SER A 85 3.29 -6.69 -11.70
N LYS A 86 3.64 -7.13 -10.48
CA LYS A 86 3.03 -6.67 -9.22
C LYS A 86 3.33 -5.19 -8.96
N VAL A 87 4.55 -4.74 -9.24
CA VAL A 87 4.95 -3.32 -9.13
C VAL A 87 4.21 -2.47 -10.16
N ASP A 88 4.21 -2.88 -11.44
CA ASP A 88 3.50 -2.18 -12.51
C ASP A 88 2.01 -2.01 -12.22
N LYS A 89 1.37 -3.07 -11.70
CA LYS A 89 -0.04 -3.01 -11.28
C LYS A 89 -0.26 -1.97 -10.18
N LYS A 90 0.63 -1.89 -9.19
CA LYS A 90 0.54 -0.88 -8.12
C LYS A 90 0.68 0.55 -8.66
N GLU A 91 1.61 0.75 -9.60
CA GLU A 91 1.82 2.06 -10.24
C GLU A 91 0.62 2.49 -11.10
N LYS A 92 0.09 1.57 -11.91
CA LYS A 92 -1.14 1.80 -12.70
C LYS A 92 -2.31 2.17 -11.80
N ASN A 93 -2.48 1.47 -10.68
CA ASN A 93 -3.52 1.78 -9.69
C ASN A 93 -3.31 3.15 -9.03
N ARG A 94 -2.06 3.52 -8.72
CA ARG A 94 -1.73 4.87 -8.20
C ARG A 94 -2.13 5.95 -9.19
N LEU A 95 -1.73 5.81 -10.45
CA LEU A 95 -2.06 6.77 -11.52
C LEU A 95 -3.57 6.86 -11.74
N HIS A 96 -4.27 5.72 -11.75
CA HIS A 96 -5.72 5.69 -11.85
C HIS A 96 -6.39 6.46 -10.70
N ASN A 97 -6.00 6.19 -9.45
CA ASN A 97 -6.55 6.86 -8.28
C ASN A 97 -6.28 8.37 -8.30
N LEU A 98 -5.11 8.80 -8.75
CA LEU A 98 -4.78 10.23 -8.91
C LEU A 98 -5.66 10.89 -9.98
N LYS A 99 -5.85 10.25 -11.14
CA LYS A 99 -6.74 10.75 -12.21
C LYS A 99 -8.19 10.87 -11.72
N GLN A 100 -8.69 9.88 -10.99
CA GLN A 100 -10.05 9.94 -10.42
C GLN A 100 -10.16 11.03 -9.34
N ALA A 101 -9.13 11.20 -8.50
CA ALA A 101 -9.10 12.27 -7.50
C ALA A 101 -9.08 13.68 -8.14
N GLN A 102 -8.36 13.84 -9.26
CA GLN A 102 -8.39 15.07 -10.07
C GLN A 102 -9.77 15.33 -10.65
N LYS A 103 -10.38 14.31 -11.28
CA LYS A 103 -11.73 14.40 -11.85
C LYS A 103 -12.78 14.75 -10.79
N ALA A 104 -12.65 14.21 -9.59
CA ALA A 104 -13.55 14.48 -8.47
C ALA A 104 -13.30 15.85 -7.78
N GLY A 105 -12.41 16.70 -8.31
CA GLY A 105 -12.09 18.01 -7.74
C GLY A 105 -11.34 17.98 -6.40
N ALA A 106 -10.94 16.79 -5.94
CA ALA A 106 -10.38 16.57 -4.62
C ALA A 106 -8.93 17.11 -4.45
N LEU A 107 -8.19 17.32 -5.55
CA LEU A 107 -6.80 17.80 -5.49
C LEU A 107 -6.64 19.32 -5.41
N GLN A 108 -7.61 20.12 -5.87
CA GLN A 108 -7.47 21.59 -5.84
C GLN A 108 -7.58 22.17 -4.41
N ARG A 109 -8.30 21.50 -3.51
CA ARG A 109 -8.53 21.99 -2.14
C ARG A 109 -7.31 21.92 -1.19
N PHE A 110 -6.29 21.13 -1.52
CA PHE A 110 -5.11 20.94 -0.64
C PHE A 110 -3.98 21.93 -0.90
N SER A 111 -4.11 22.76 -1.93
CA SER A 111 -3.14 23.83 -2.25
C SER A 111 -3.40 25.16 -1.55
N PHE A 112 -4.42 25.24 -0.68
CA PHE A 112 -4.87 26.46 0.01
C PHE A 112 -4.77 26.36 1.55
N LEU A 113 -3.78 25.67 2.11
CA LEU A 113 -3.49 25.81 3.54
C LEU A 113 -2.60 27.05 3.73
N PRO A 114 -3.07 28.12 4.40
CA PRO A 114 -2.25 29.30 4.65
C PRO A 114 -1.07 28.96 5.57
N LEU A 115 0.08 29.53 5.25
CA LEU A 115 1.38 29.36 5.91
C LEU A 115 1.49 30.00 7.30
N ASP A 116 0.38 30.23 8.01
CA ASP A 116 0.37 30.91 9.32
C ASP A 116 -0.09 29.99 10.44
N VAL A 117 0.76 29.03 10.81
CA VAL A 117 0.91 28.53 12.20
C VAL A 117 2.38 28.11 12.36
N MET A 118 3.26 29.10 12.54
CA MET A 118 4.53 28.95 13.24
C MET A 118 4.36 29.47 14.67
#